data_AF-A0AB35JI08-F1
#
_entry.id   AF-A0AB35JI08-F1
#
_cell.length_a   1.000
_cell.length_b   1.000
_cell.length_c   1.000
_cell.angle_alpha   90.00
_cell.angle_beta   90.00
_cell.angle_gamma   90.00
#
_symmetry.space_group_name_H-M   'P 1'
#
loop_
_entity.id
_entity.type
_entity.pdbx_description
1 polymer ?
#
loop_
_entity_poly.entity_id
_entity_poly.type
_entity_poly.pdbx_seq_one_letter_code
_entity_poly.pdbx_strand_id
1 'polypeptide(L)'
;MSVKQSESSSGRNEKPSKVEEGEVGTYGETAPRSVGDGLTPDHIPPFAAVKDASRRQAVELSDSELKALRNNTNCVFVKTCSHIAESRTFSSRNSKEKIATDGSDLYKVAEADLDTWMPVWKREGWSQAKIDETRSGVHDFNKKLFDDMGIKYEP
;
A
#
# COMPACT_ATOMS: atom_id res chain seq x y z
N MET A 1 33.73 45.87 5.78
CA MET A 1 32.81 45.22 4.82
C MET A 1 33.54 44.03 4.22
N SER A 2 33.18 42.81 4.63
CA SER A 2 33.64 41.58 3.98
C SER A 2 32.50 40.57 4.07
N VAL A 3 32.02 40.15 2.91
CA VAL A 3 30.90 39.24 2.71
C VAL A 3 31.36 37.83 3.10
N LYS A 4 30.70 37.20 4.09
CA LYS A 4 30.78 35.74 4.27
C LYS A 4 29.77 35.11 3.32
N GLN A 5 30.26 34.36 2.34
CA GLN A 5 29.45 33.44 1.56
C GLN A 5 28.91 32.36 2.51
N SER A 6 27.60 32.19 2.52
CA SER A 6 26.91 31.07 3.14
C SER A 6 27.12 29.83 2.29
N GLU A 7 27.76 28.81 2.86
CA GLU A 7 27.86 27.48 2.27
C GLU A 7 26.45 26.87 2.16
N SER A 8 26.01 26.66 0.92
CA SER A 8 24.87 25.83 0.57
C SER A 8 25.28 24.37 0.79
N SER A 9 24.69 23.73 1.81
CA SER A 9 24.88 22.30 2.05
C SER A 9 24.21 21.52 0.91
N SER A 10 25.03 21.04 -0.01
CA SER A 10 24.69 20.11 -1.07
C SER A 10 23.98 18.87 -0.49
N GLY A 11 22.66 18.79 -0.71
CA GLY A 11 21.88 17.59 -0.43
C GLY A 11 22.34 16.47 -1.36
N ARG A 12 23.04 15.48 -0.81
CA ARG A 12 23.46 14.29 -1.53
C ARG A 12 22.22 13.59 -2.11
N ASN A 13 22.17 13.52 -3.44
CA ASN A 13 21.24 12.71 -4.20
C ASN A 13 21.61 11.23 -3.99
N GLU A 14 21.26 10.67 -2.83
CA GLU A 14 21.36 9.24 -2.58
C GLU A 14 20.31 8.53 -3.44
N LYS A 15 20.72 7.53 -4.22
CA LYS A 15 19.78 6.69 -4.94
C LYS A 15 18.85 6.03 -3.92
N PRO A 16 17.53 6.04 -4.13
CA PRO A 16 16.63 5.40 -3.19
C PRO A 16 17.00 3.92 -3.04
N SER A 17 17.00 3.43 -1.80
CA SER A 17 17.31 2.03 -1.49
C SER A 17 16.34 1.10 -2.22
N LYS A 18 16.78 -0.11 -2.57
CA LYS A 18 15.84 -1.14 -3.06
C LYS A 18 14.84 -1.49 -1.97
N VAL A 19 13.64 -1.91 -2.37
CA VAL A 19 12.65 -2.39 -1.42
C VAL A 19 13.03 -3.75 -0.85
N GLU A 20 12.48 -4.06 0.32
CA GLU A 20 12.55 -5.38 0.93
C GLU A 20 11.18 -6.07 0.97
N GLU A 21 11.19 -7.40 1.00
CA GLU A 21 9.98 -8.19 1.16
C GLU A 21 9.33 -7.92 2.53
N GLY A 22 8.06 -7.53 2.53
CA GLY A 22 7.31 -7.10 3.71
C GLY A 22 7.42 -5.62 4.05
N GLU A 23 8.18 -4.86 3.27
CA GLU A 23 8.19 -3.40 3.38
C GLU A 23 6.80 -2.86 3.06
N VAL A 24 6.31 -1.98 3.94
CA VAL A 24 5.04 -1.28 3.79
C VAL A 24 5.32 0.19 3.52
N GLY A 25 4.65 0.76 2.53
CA GLY A 25 4.72 2.19 2.26
C GLY A 25 3.73 2.63 1.19
N THR A 26 3.75 3.92 0.86
CA THR A 26 2.88 4.44 -0.21
C THR A 26 3.33 3.91 -1.57
N TYR A 27 2.40 3.59 -2.46
CA TYR A 27 2.76 3.05 -3.77
C TYR A 27 3.64 4.01 -4.59
N GLY A 28 3.37 5.31 -4.54
CA GLY A 28 4.09 6.32 -5.31
C GLY A 28 5.56 6.44 -4.95
N GLU A 29 5.90 6.25 -3.67
CA GLU A 29 7.27 6.30 -3.17
C GLU A 29 7.99 4.97 -3.32
N THR A 30 7.27 3.87 -3.08
CA THR A 30 7.89 2.55 -2.92
C THR A 30 7.96 1.76 -4.22
N ALA A 31 6.92 1.78 -5.07
CA ALA A 31 6.89 0.99 -6.30
C ALA A 31 8.04 1.30 -7.28
N PRO A 32 8.49 2.56 -7.45
CA PRO A 32 9.64 2.85 -8.32
C PRO A 32 10.95 2.20 -7.89
N ARG A 33 11.06 1.77 -6.62
CA ARG A 33 12.25 1.11 -6.07
C ARG A 33 12.26 -0.42 -6.31
N SER A 34 11.18 -0.97 -6.87
CA SER A 34 11.00 -2.40 -7.12
C SER A 34 10.86 -2.71 -8.60
N VAL A 35 12.00 -3.00 -9.25
CA VAL A 35 12.06 -3.31 -10.68
C VAL A 35 13.00 -4.48 -10.91
N GLY A 36 12.44 -5.60 -11.40
CA GLY A 36 13.22 -6.80 -11.75
C GLY A 36 13.85 -7.52 -10.55
N ASP A 37 13.30 -7.32 -9.35
CA ASP A 37 13.78 -7.88 -8.08
C ASP A 37 12.96 -9.10 -7.60
N GLY A 38 11.92 -9.48 -8.35
CA GLY A 38 11.02 -10.57 -7.98
C GLY A 38 10.02 -10.21 -6.88
N LEU A 39 9.86 -8.92 -6.58
CA LEU A 39 8.85 -8.38 -5.68
C LEU A 39 7.80 -7.60 -6.45
N THR A 40 6.61 -7.51 -5.88
CA THR A 40 5.52 -6.69 -6.40
C THR A 40 4.78 -6.01 -5.26
N PRO A 41 4.34 -4.76 -5.44
CA PRO A 41 3.47 -4.10 -4.47
C PRO A 41 2.06 -4.69 -4.54
N ASP A 42 1.56 -5.21 -3.42
CA ASP A 42 0.15 -5.55 -3.25
C ASP A 42 -0.54 -4.44 -2.44
N HIS A 43 -1.61 -3.86 -2.98
CA HIS A 43 -2.35 -2.81 -2.28
C HIS A 43 -3.26 -3.43 -1.23
N ILE A 44 -3.10 -3.03 0.03
CA ILE A 44 -3.92 -3.52 1.14
C ILE A 44 -4.54 -2.33 1.90
N PRO A 45 -5.82 -2.00 1.69
CA PRO A 45 -6.81 -2.74 0.91
C PRO A 45 -6.63 -2.55 -0.62
N PRO A 46 -7.30 -3.36 -1.45
CA PRO A 46 -7.15 -3.30 -2.90
C PRO A 46 -7.61 -1.93 -3.41
N PHE A 47 -6.82 -1.29 -4.27
CA PHE A 47 -7.12 0.07 -4.72
C PHE A 47 -8.51 0.22 -5.38
N ALA A 48 -9.04 -0.84 -6.00
CA ALA A 48 -10.40 -0.83 -6.52
C ALA A 48 -11.46 -0.64 -5.43
N ALA A 49 -11.28 -1.23 -4.25
CA ALA A 49 -12.16 -1.04 -3.10
C ALA A 49 -12.03 0.38 -2.53
N VAL A 50 -10.81 0.93 -2.46
CA VAL A 50 -10.56 2.33 -2.05
C VAL A 50 -11.27 3.30 -2.98
N LYS A 51 -11.15 3.10 -4.30
CA LYS A 51 -11.84 3.91 -5.30
C LYS A 51 -13.36 3.86 -5.15
N ASP A 52 -13.89 2.68 -4.85
CA ASP A 52 -15.32 2.47 -4.65
C ASP A 52 -15.83 3.12 -3.33
N ALA A 53 -15.06 3.03 -2.25
CA ALA A 53 -15.34 3.72 -0.99
C ALA A 53 -15.38 5.26 -1.16
N SER A 54 -14.41 5.83 -1.88
CA SER A 54 -14.39 7.27 -2.20
C SER A 54 -15.67 7.70 -2.94
N ARG A 55 -16.12 6.90 -3.92
CA ARG A 55 -17.36 7.18 -4.66
C ARG A 55 -18.61 7.13 -3.79
N ARG A 56 -18.67 6.20 -2.83
CA ARG A 56 -19.80 6.12 -1.87
C ARG A 56 -19.95 7.36 -1.01
N GLN A 57 -18.87 8.11 -0.80
CA GLN A 57 -18.92 9.40 -0.11
C GLN A 57 -19.30 10.58 -1.02
N ALA A 58 -19.80 10.30 -2.24
CA ALA A 58 -20.09 11.29 -3.27
C ALA A 58 -18.87 12.14 -3.68
N VAL A 59 -17.66 11.60 -3.49
CA VAL A 59 -16.42 12.21 -3.97
C VAL A 59 -16.10 11.65 -5.36
N GLU A 60 -16.46 12.39 -6.40
CA GLU A 60 -16.04 12.11 -7.77
C GLU A 60 -14.64 12.68 -8.01
N LEU A 61 -13.66 11.79 -8.12
CA LEU A 61 -12.27 12.15 -8.34
C LEU A 61 -11.95 12.17 -9.85
N SER A 62 -11.28 13.22 -10.30
CA SER A 62 -10.65 13.28 -11.62
C SER A 62 -9.59 12.19 -11.79
N ASP A 63 -9.16 11.92 -13.02
CA ASP A 63 -8.10 10.96 -13.29
C ASP A 63 -6.78 11.31 -12.58
N SER A 64 -6.45 12.60 -12.46
CA SER A 64 -5.29 13.06 -11.70
C SER A 64 -5.41 12.78 -10.20
N GLU A 65 -6.60 12.99 -9.64
CA GLU A 65 -6.85 12.73 -8.22
C GLU A 65 -6.90 11.23 -7.93
N LEU A 66 -7.47 10.41 -8.83
CA LEU A 66 -7.42 8.96 -8.74
C LEU A 66 -5.98 8.44 -8.79
N LYS A 67 -5.13 9.03 -9.66
CA LYS A 67 -3.71 8.69 -9.71
C LYS A 67 -2.99 9.08 -8.42
N ALA A 68 -3.28 10.27 -7.88
CA ALA A 68 -2.72 10.71 -6.60
C ALA A 68 -3.17 9.80 -5.45
N LEU A 69 -4.47 9.47 -5.39
CA LEU A 69 -5.02 8.54 -4.40
C LEU A 69 -4.38 7.17 -4.50
N ARG A 70 -4.19 6.64 -5.71
CA ARG A 70 -3.49 5.36 -5.92
C ARG A 70 -2.07 5.41 -5.40
N ASN A 71 -1.34 6.49 -5.70
CA ASN A 71 0.03 6.67 -5.25
C ASN A 71 0.12 6.81 -3.73
N ASN A 72 -0.89 7.39 -3.08
CA ASN A 72 -0.95 7.55 -1.63
C ASN A 72 -1.51 6.32 -0.91
N THR A 73 -2.24 5.45 -1.61
CA THR A 73 -2.70 4.16 -1.08
C THR A 73 -1.48 3.29 -0.81
N ASN A 74 -1.41 2.70 0.39
CA ASN A 74 -0.28 1.87 0.75
C ASN A 74 -0.23 0.58 -0.08
N CYS A 75 0.94 -0.03 -0.05
CA CYS A 75 1.14 -1.40 -0.49
C CYS A 75 2.16 -2.10 0.40
N VAL A 76 2.10 -3.43 0.42
CA VAL A 76 3.14 -4.30 0.98
C VAL A 76 3.89 -5.00 -0.15
N PHE A 77 5.21 -5.10 -0.05
CA PHE A 77 6.00 -5.81 -1.06
C PHE A 77 6.03 -7.31 -0.78
N VAL A 78 5.57 -8.08 -1.76
CA VAL A 78 5.45 -9.54 -1.67
C VAL A 78 6.15 -10.20 -2.85
N LYS A 79 6.57 -11.45 -2.69
CA LYS A 79 7.13 -12.24 -3.81
C LYS A 79 6.15 -12.27 -4.97
N THR A 80 6.61 -11.97 -6.18
CA THR A 80 5.74 -11.93 -7.38
C THR A 80 5.00 -13.24 -7.61
N CYS A 81 5.67 -14.38 -7.43
CA CYS A 81 5.05 -15.70 -7.59
C CYS A 81 3.90 -15.90 -6.60
N SER A 82 4.09 -15.51 -5.33
CA SER A 82 3.08 -15.59 -4.29
C SER A 82 1.95 -14.58 -4.51
N HIS A 83 2.25 -13.38 -5.02
CA HIS A 83 1.22 -12.40 -5.36
C HIS A 83 0.29 -12.94 -6.46
N ILE A 84 0.86 -13.52 -7.51
CA ILE A 84 0.10 -14.15 -8.59
C ILE A 84 -0.69 -15.36 -8.09
N ALA A 85 -0.15 -16.16 -7.16
CA ALA A 85 -0.83 -17.37 -6.70
C ALA A 85 -1.91 -17.08 -5.64
N GLU A 86 -1.61 -16.24 -4.65
CA GLU A 86 -2.33 -16.23 -3.37
C GLU A 86 -3.23 -15.01 -3.18
N SER A 87 -2.90 -13.85 -3.76
CA SER A 87 -3.65 -12.61 -3.49
C SER A 87 -5.14 -12.75 -3.83
N ARG A 88 -5.97 -12.26 -2.91
CA ARG A 88 -7.43 -12.33 -3.04
C ARG A 88 -7.97 -11.48 -4.19
N THR A 89 -7.18 -10.55 -4.72
CA THR A 89 -7.60 -9.58 -5.74
C THR A 89 -6.70 -9.50 -6.97
N PHE A 90 -5.73 -10.41 -7.11
CA PHE A 90 -4.89 -10.39 -8.31
C PHE A 90 -5.68 -10.84 -9.54
N SER A 91 -5.71 -9.97 -10.56
CA SER A 91 -6.39 -10.17 -11.85
C SER A 91 -7.90 -10.44 -11.69
N SER A 92 -8.43 -11.48 -12.35
CA SER A 92 -9.86 -11.81 -12.42
C SER A 92 -10.54 -12.11 -11.09
N ARG A 93 -9.79 -12.28 -10.00
CA ARG A 93 -10.34 -12.50 -8.65
C ARG A 93 -11.03 -11.27 -8.06
N ASN A 94 -10.74 -10.07 -8.58
CA ASN A 94 -11.34 -8.83 -8.10
C ASN A 94 -12.63 -8.48 -8.88
N SER A 95 -13.70 -9.27 -8.69
CA SER A 95 -14.99 -9.05 -9.36
C SER A 95 -15.67 -7.76 -8.91
N LYS A 96 -16.66 -7.27 -9.67
CA LYS A 96 -17.41 -6.04 -9.32
C LYS A 96 -18.15 -6.18 -7.99
N GLU A 97 -18.74 -7.34 -7.75
CA GLU A 97 -19.47 -7.66 -6.52
C GLU A 97 -18.52 -7.68 -5.32
N LYS A 98 -17.32 -8.23 -5.53
CA LYS A 98 -16.27 -8.23 -4.52
C LYS A 98 -15.80 -6.80 -4.21
N ILE A 99 -15.52 -5.99 -5.24
CA ILE A 99 -15.15 -4.57 -5.07
C ILE A 99 -16.22 -3.82 -4.28
N ALA A 100 -17.49 -4.03 -4.60
CA ALA A 100 -18.60 -3.39 -3.89
C ALA A 100 -18.68 -3.81 -2.42
N THR A 101 -18.45 -5.09 -2.14
CA THR A 101 -18.42 -5.61 -0.76
C THR A 101 -17.22 -5.05 -0.01
N ASP A 102 -16.03 -5.16 -0.59
CA ASP A 102 -14.77 -4.71 -0.02
C ASP A 102 -14.74 -3.20 0.25
N GLY A 103 -15.28 -2.39 -0.66
CA GLY A 103 -15.31 -0.94 -0.51
C GLY A 103 -16.34 -0.45 0.51
N SER A 104 -17.19 -1.32 1.07
CA SER A 104 -18.13 -0.94 2.12
C SER A 104 -17.49 -0.91 3.50
N ASP A 105 -16.35 -1.59 3.67
CA ASP A 105 -15.62 -1.69 4.93
C ASP A 105 -14.13 -1.93 4.62
N LEU A 106 -13.37 -0.82 4.55
CA LEU A 106 -11.97 -0.83 4.17
C LEU A 106 -11.06 -1.48 5.23
N TYR A 107 -11.46 -1.47 6.50
CA TYR A 107 -10.71 -2.14 7.57
C TYR A 107 -10.84 -3.65 7.42
N LYS A 108 -12.08 -4.14 7.31
CA LYS A 108 -12.36 -5.58 7.19
C LYS A 108 -11.75 -6.22 5.95
N VAL A 109 -11.75 -5.50 4.83
CA VAL A 109 -11.11 -6.00 3.60
C VAL A 109 -9.58 -6.03 3.75
N ALA A 110 -8.96 -5.04 4.39
CA ALA A 110 -7.52 -5.04 4.65
C ALA A 110 -7.13 -6.24 5.52
N GLU A 111 -7.90 -6.51 6.59
CA GLU A 111 -7.71 -7.69 7.44
C GLU A 111 -7.83 -9.00 6.65
N ALA A 112 -8.82 -9.11 5.76
CA ALA A 112 -8.98 -10.31 4.94
C ALA A 112 -7.82 -10.55 3.95
N ASP A 113 -7.19 -9.48 3.44
CA ASP A 113 -5.98 -9.60 2.63
C ASP A 113 -4.76 -9.99 3.48
N LEU A 114 -4.60 -9.38 4.66
CA LEU A 114 -3.54 -9.74 5.61
C LEU A 114 -3.66 -11.19 6.11
N ASP A 115 -4.87 -11.66 6.36
CA ASP A 115 -5.14 -13.05 6.74
C ASP A 115 -4.85 -14.03 5.59
N THR A 116 -5.00 -13.60 4.33
CA THR A 116 -4.58 -14.37 3.15
C THR A 116 -3.05 -14.48 3.09
N TRP A 117 -2.35 -13.40 3.44
CA TRP A 117 -0.88 -13.34 3.42
C TRP A 117 -0.20 -14.05 4.59
N MET A 118 -0.80 -14.05 5.79
CA MET A 118 -0.21 -14.66 6.99
C MET A 118 0.30 -16.11 6.78
N PRO A 119 -0.49 -17.07 6.25
CA PRO A 119 0.00 -18.44 6.04
C PRO A 119 1.10 -18.52 4.96
N VAL A 120 1.07 -17.62 3.98
CA VAL A 120 2.10 -17.54 2.92
C VAL A 120 3.42 -17.09 3.50
N TRP A 121 3.42 -15.99 4.27
CA TRP A 121 4.64 -15.48 4.93
C TRP A 121 5.23 -16.48 5.92
N LYS A 122 4.39 -17.22 6.66
CA LYS A 122 4.85 -18.32 7.53
C LYS A 122 5.57 -19.41 6.74
N ARG A 123 5.00 -19.82 5.60
CA ARG A 123 5.62 -20.82 4.70
C ARG A 123 6.91 -20.31 4.06
N GLU A 124 7.02 -19.00 3.85
CA GLU A 124 8.22 -18.33 3.34
C GLU A 124 9.26 -18.04 4.43
N GLY A 125 9.02 -18.48 5.67
CA GLY A 125 9.98 -18.43 6.78
C GLY A 125 9.97 -17.14 7.59
N TRP A 126 8.94 -16.30 7.46
CA TRP A 126 8.82 -15.11 8.29
C TRP A 126 8.57 -15.47 9.76
N SER A 127 9.16 -14.68 10.66
CA SER A 127 8.80 -14.74 12.09
C SER A 127 7.42 -14.13 12.30
N GLN A 128 6.74 -14.55 13.39
CA GLN A 128 5.46 -13.94 13.77
C GLN A 128 5.62 -12.43 14.05
N ALA A 129 6.74 -12.02 14.67
CA ALA A 129 7.03 -10.61 14.92
C ALA A 129 7.08 -9.77 13.63
N LYS A 130 7.74 -10.27 12.58
CA LYS A 130 7.77 -9.57 11.28
C LYS A 130 6.37 -9.46 10.67
N ILE A 131 5.57 -10.53 10.76
CA ILE A 131 4.18 -10.51 10.25
C ILE A 131 3.34 -9.47 11.01
N ASP A 132 3.47 -9.43 12.33
CA ASP A 132 2.71 -8.49 13.18
C ASP A 132 3.14 -7.03 12.92
N GLU A 133 4.44 -6.78 12.75
CA GLU A 133 4.98 -5.47 12.37
C GLU A 133 4.47 -5.03 10.98
N THR A 134 4.51 -5.90 9.98
CA THR A 134 3.95 -5.62 8.64
C THR A 134 2.45 -5.35 8.71
N ARG A 135 1.69 -6.14 9.49
CA ARG A 135 0.24 -5.96 9.68
C ARG A 135 -0.06 -4.59 10.31
N SER A 136 0.65 -4.24 11.39
CA SER A 136 0.52 -2.93 12.05
C SER A 136 0.84 -1.80 11.08
N GLY A 137 1.94 -1.91 10.33
CA GLY A 137 2.34 -0.90 9.35
C GLY A 137 1.27 -0.64 8.30
N VAL A 138 0.62 -1.69 7.78
CA VAL A 138 -0.50 -1.55 6.83
C VAL A 138 -1.64 -0.75 7.44
N HIS A 139 -2.04 -1.05 8.67
CA HIS A 139 -3.11 -0.31 9.34
C HIS A 139 -2.72 1.14 9.65
N ASP A 140 -1.46 1.41 10.03
CA ASP A 140 -0.99 2.76 10.32
C ASP A 140 -1.03 3.66 9.08
N PHE A 141 -0.58 3.17 7.92
CA PHE A 141 -0.68 3.89 6.66
C PHE A 141 -2.13 4.09 6.22
N ASN A 142 -2.96 3.05 6.35
CA ASN A 142 -4.38 3.12 6.00
C ASN A 142 -5.11 4.15 6.86
N LYS A 143 -4.95 4.08 8.17
CA LYS A 143 -5.58 5.01 9.11
C LYS A 143 -5.22 6.45 8.77
N LYS A 144 -3.93 6.74 8.56
CA LYS A 144 -3.48 8.07 8.16
C LYS A 144 -4.17 8.55 6.87
N LEU A 145 -4.16 7.74 5.82
CA LEU A 145 -4.76 8.10 4.53
C LEU A 145 -6.27 8.33 4.65
N PHE A 146 -6.98 7.42 5.31
CA PHE A 146 -8.44 7.47 5.36
C PHE A 146 -8.94 8.54 6.33
N ASP A 147 -8.23 8.81 7.42
CA ASP A 147 -8.49 9.97 8.29
C ASP A 147 -8.38 11.28 7.49
N ASP A 148 -7.32 11.44 6.68
CA ASP A 148 -7.14 12.63 5.81
C ASP A 148 -8.26 12.77 4.76
N MET A 149 -8.88 11.65 4.36
CA MET A 149 -9.99 11.63 3.40
C MET A 149 -11.37 11.73 4.05
N GLY A 150 -11.49 11.65 5.38
CA GLY A 150 -12.79 11.50 6.06
C GLY A 150 -13.48 10.16 5.82
N ILE A 151 -12.71 9.13 5.43
CA ILE A 151 -13.21 7.75 5.28
C ILE A 151 -13.01 7.01 6.59
N LYS A 152 -14.10 6.39 7.09
CA LYS A 152 -14.04 5.58 8.31
C LYS A 152 -13.13 4.36 8.11
N TYR A 153 -12.14 4.20 8.98
CA TYR A 153 -11.24 3.03 9.02
C TYR A 153 -11.05 2.58 10.48
N GLU A 154 -11.94 1.71 10.95
CA GLU A 154 -11.97 1.24 12.34
C GLU A 154 -12.23 -0.27 12.40
N PRO A 155 -11.73 -0.98 13.44
CA PRO A 155 -12.06 -2.38 13.71
C PRO A 155 -13.54 -2.67 14.00
#